data_AF-A0A415ZBF3-F1
#
_entry.id   AF-A0A415ZBF3-F1
#
_cell.length_a   1.000
_cell.length_b   1.000
_cell.length_c   1.000
_cell.angle_alpha   90.00
_cell.angle_beta   90.00
_cell.angle_gamma   90.00
#
_symmetry.space_group_name_H-M   'P 1'
#
loop_
_entity.id
_entity.type
_entity.pdbx_description
1 polymer ?
#
loop_
_entity_poly.entity_id
_entity_poly.type
_entity_poly.pdbx_seq_one_letter_code
_entity_poly.pdbx_strand_id
1 'polypeptide(L)'
;MRVGNQAALQELAERIAQADAVVIGGGSGLSSAAGYDHYHWSPAFSEALAPFREQYGFTSPLAGFYHCFSSYGEQWGYYSQYIRFMWEAPTGQPYLDLQTLVADKPVFVLTTNVDQQFFRVFPQEQICAFQGDFSYCQCSQPCRDDIWKNRELVKELTGRLVGVRLPEEAVPRCPDCGRVLVPWVRDDTFLEGTFWQDSLHRYHRFLRRWIMDQSDKKVLLLELGVGEMTPSIIKLPFWELTAKNENVFYACLNREASHRPEHLRGRSLYLQGDLVETLAALRQERSIAANIK
;
A
#
# COMPACT_ATOMS: atom_id res chain seq x y z
N MET A 1 4.21 29.67 9.44
CA MET A 1 3.97 28.32 8.90
C MET A 1 2.70 27.64 9.44
N ARG A 2 2.20 27.91 10.65
CA ARG A 2 1.02 27.20 11.21
C ARG A 2 -0.36 27.55 10.60
N VAL A 3 -0.56 28.77 10.08
CA VAL A 3 -1.89 29.21 9.58
C VAL A 3 -2.24 28.58 8.21
N GLY A 4 -1.24 28.35 7.35
CA GLY A 4 -1.46 27.80 6.00
C GLY A 4 -1.87 26.33 5.99
N ASN A 5 -1.34 25.52 6.91
CA ASN A 5 -1.72 24.11 7.02
C ASN A 5 -3.14 23.95 7.61
N GLN A 6 -3.56 24.80 8.53
CA GLN A 6 -4.91 24.70 9.13
C GLN A 6 -6.02 24.96 8.11
N ALA A 7 -5.89 26.00 7.28
CA ALA A 7 -6.88 26.29 6.24
C ALA A 7 -6.96 25.16 5.20
N ALA A 8 -5.83 24.57 4.82
CA ALA A 8 -5.78 23.43 3.91
C ALA A 8 -6.36 22.15 4.54
N LEU A 9 -6.15 21.93 5.85
CA LEU A 9 -6.77 20.82 6.59
C LEU A 9 -8.30 20.96 6.61
N GLN A 10 -8.79 22.17 6.88
CA GLN A 10 -10.23 22.47 6.86
C GLN A 10 -10.83 22.29 5.48
N GLU A 11 -10.17 22.81 4.42
CA GLU A 11 -10.62 22.59 3.05
C GLU A 11 -10.68 21.09 2.74
N LEU A 12 -9.65 20.31 3.08
CA LEU A 12 -9.68 18.87 2.81
C LEU A 12 -10.79 18.16 3.59
N ALA A 13 -10.99 18.49 4.87
CA ALA A 13 -12.07 17.92 5.67
C ALA A 13 -13.45 18.21 5.04
N GLU A 14 -13.65 19.42 4.51
CA GLU A 14 -14.86 19.80 3.76
C GLU A 14 -14.96 19.02 2.44
N ARG A 15 -13.88 18.88 1.68
CA ARG A 15 -13.86 18.10 0.43
C ARG A 15 -14.21 16.64 0.68
N ILE A 16 -13.69 16.03 1.74
CA ILE A 16 -14.05 14.67 2.14
C ILE A 16 -15.54 14.61 2.51
N ALA A 17 -16.03 15.56 3.31
CA ALA A 17 -17.44 15.59 3.71
C ALA A 17 -18.40 15.75 2.51
N GLN A 18 -18.03 16.56 1.52
CA GLN A 18 -18.81 16.80 0.32
C GLN A 18 -18.67 15.73 -0.76
N ALA A 19 -17.62 14.89 -0.71
CA ALA A 19 -17.42 13.83 -1.69
C ALA A 19 -18.54 12.78 -1.56
N ASP A 20 -19.07 12.36 -2.70
CA ASP A 20 -20.01 11.24 -2.79
C ASP A 20 -19.25 9.89 -2.81
N ALA A 21 -17.99 9.90 -3.25
CA ALA A 21 -17.09 8.74 -3.23
C ALA A 21 -15.62 9.16 -3.09
N VAL A 22 -14.82 8.28 -2.49
CA VAL A 22 -13.37 8.49 -2.30
C VAL A 22 -12.59 7.36 -2.95
N VAL A 23 -11.55 7.71 -3.71
CA VAL A 23 -10.57 6.76 -4.23
C VAL A 23 -9.25 7.04 -3.53
N ILE A 24 -8.73 6.06 -2.80
CA ILE A 24 -7.48 6.17 -2.06
C ILE A 24 -6.35 5.63 -2.92
N GLY A 25 -5.31 6.43 -3.12
CA GLY A 25 -4.05 6.04 -3.71
C GLY A 25 -2.99 5.92 -2.61
N GLY A 26 -2.67 4.70 -2.16
CA GLY A 26 -1.77 4.48 -1.03
C GLY A 26 -0.37 4.01 -1.46
N GLY A 27 0.66 4.73 -1.03
CA GLY A 27 2.07 4.38 -1.24
C GLY A 27 2.85 4.17 0.06
N SER A 28 4.14 3.89 -0.07
CA SER A 28 4.99 3.43 1.03
C SER A 28 5.15 4.45 2.15
N GLY A 29 4.99 5.74 1.86
CA GLY A 29 5.02 6.79 2.87
C GLY A 29 3.96 6.62 3.95
N LEU A 30 2.81 6.01 3.64
CA LEU A 30 1.78 5.70 4.64
C LEU A 30 2.24 4.62 5.63
N SER A 31 2.94 3.60 5.15
CA SER A 31 3.53 2.54 5.99
C SER A 31 4.74 3.05 6.77
N SER A 32 5.59 3.89 6.15
CA SER A 32 6.68 4.57 6.85
C SER A 32 6.17 5.42 8.00
N ALA A 33 5.05 6.15 7.81
CA ALA A 33 4.41 6.92 8.87
C ALA A 33 3.85 6.02 10.00
N ALA A 34 3.44 4.79 9.68
CA ALA A 34 3.08 3.78 10.68
C ALA A 34 4.29 3.14 11.40
N GLY A 35 5.52 3.56 11.09
CA GLY A 35 6.77 3.00 11.64
C GLY A 35 7.33 1.81 10.83
N TYR A 36 6.70 1.45 9.72
CA TYR A 36 7.10 0.35 8.85
C TYR A 36 7.83 0.90 7.61
N ASP A 37 9.07 1.35 7.81
CA ASP A 37 9.92 1.79 6.71
C ASP A 37 10.60 0.59 6.04
N HIS A 38 10.22 0.28 4.81
CA HIS A 38 10.80 -0.79 4.01
C HIS A 38 12.08 -0.35 3.27
N TYR A 39 12.33 0.95 3.15
CA TYR A 39 13.41 1.54 2.36
C TYR A 39 14.58 2.02 3.23
N HIS A 40 14.36 2.16 4.53
CA HIS A 40 15.39 2.44 5.54
C HIS A 40 15.19 1.56 6.77
N TRP A 41 16.26 1.31 7.52
CA TRP A 41 16.16 0.56 8.77
C TRP A 41 15.37 1.31 9.84
N SER A 42 14.21 0.79 10.19
CA SER A 42 13.42 1.23 11.35
C SER A 42 13.59 0.27 12.54
N PRO A 43 13.31 0.71 13.78
CA PRO A 43 13.30 -0.17 14.95
C PRO A 43 12.41 -1.42 14.75
N ALA A 44 11.29 -1.28 14.03
CA ALA A 44 10.34 -2.37 13.81
C ALA A 44 10.95 -3.54 13.01
N PHE A 45 11.75 -3.24 11.98
CA PHE A 45 12.42 -4.26 11.17
C PHE A 45 13.78 -4.69 11.71
N SER A 46 14.43 -3.85 12.52
CA SER A 46 15.81 -4.06 12.94
C SER A 46 15.99 -5.31 13.77
N GLU A 47 15.07 -5.63 14.68
CA GLU A 47 15.17 -6.82 15.52
C GLU A 47 14.97 -8.11 14.71
N ALA A 48 13.86 -8.20 13.96
CA ALA A 48 13.50 -9.40 13.22
C ALA A 48 14.50 -9.77 12.11
N LEU A 49 15.17 -8.77 11.53
CA LEU A 49 16.10 -8.95 10.41
C LEU A 49 17.58 -8.71 10.78
N ALA A 50 17.92 -8.49 12.06
CA ALA A 50 19.28 -8.24 12.51
C ALA A 50 20.30 -9.28 12.00
N PRO A 51 20.05 -10.60 12.12
CA PRO A 51 21.00 -11.61 11.64
C PRO A 51 21.29 -11.49 10.13
N PHE A 52 20.27 -11.15 9.33
CA PHE A 52 20.40 -10.97 7.89
C PHE A 52 21.14 -9.67 7.56
N ARG A 53 20.84 -8.59 8.28
CA ARG A 53 21.54 -7.31 8.12
C ARG A 53 23.03 -7.46 8.41
N GLU A 54 23.38 -8.16 9.48
CA GLU A 54 24.77 -8.40 9.88
C GLU A 54 25.50 -9.28 8.85
N GLN A 55 24.85 -10.35 8.38
CA GLN A 55 25.49 -11.27 7.44
C GLN A 55 25.67 -10.69 6.04
N TYR A 56 24.67 -9.98 5.52
CA TYR A 56 24.64 -9.54 4.12
C TYR A 56 24.91 -8.05 3.93
N GLY A 57 24.94 -7.25 5.01
CA GLY A 57 25.20 -5.81 4.93
C GLY A 57 24.09 -5.01 4.24
N PHE A 58 22.85 -5.50 4.27
CA PHE A 58 21.72 -4.85 3.59
C PHE A 58 21.51 -3.41 4.05
N THR A 59 21.34 -2.50 3.09
CA THR A 59 21.10 -1.06 3.36
C THR A 59 19.66 -0.79 3.80
N SER A 60 18.72 -1.68 3.48
CA SER A 60 17.31 -1.62 3.89
C SER A 60 16.66 -3.01 3.87
N PRO A 61 15.47 -3.18 4.49
CA PRO A 61 14.69 -4.40 4.35
C PRO A 61 14.38 -4.74 2.87
N LEU A 62 13.90 -3.77 2.09
CA LEU A 62 13.55 -4.06 0.69
C LEU A 62 14.79 -4.44 -0.16
N ALA A 63 15.97 -3.91 0.17
CA ALA A 63 17.22 -4.34 -0.48
C ALA A 63 17.53 -5.82 -0.20
N GLY A 64 17.19 -6.34 0.98
CA GLY A 64 17.30 -7.77 1.28
C GLY A 64 16.30 -8.61 0.48
N PHE A 65 15.08 -8.09 0.24
CA PHE A 65 14.07 -8.80 -0.56
C PHE A 65 14.50 -8.99 -2.02
N TYR A 66 15.11 -7.96 -2.62
CA TYR A 66 15.62 -7.99 -4.00
C TYR A 66 17.08 -8.46 -4.12
N HIS A 67 17.68 -8.97 -3.04
CA HIS A 67 19.05 -9.47 -3.08
C HIS A 67 19.16 -10.76 -3.91
N CYS A 68 20.24 -10.89 -4.67
CA CYS A 68 20.58 -12.11 -5.40
C CYS A 68 21.30 -13.10 -4.47
N PHE A 69 20.52 -13.94 -3.79
CA PHE A 69 21.04 -14.96 -2.86
C PHE A 69 21.74 -16.10 -3.59
N SER A 70 22.70 -16.76 -2.92
CA SER A 70 23.45 -17.88 -3.50
C SER A 70 22.69 -19.21 -3.49
N SER A 71 21.63 -19.33 -2.67
CA SER A 71 20.74 -20.50 -2.65
C SER A 71 19.30 -20.12 -2.32
N TYR A 72 18.36 -21.01 -2.65
CA TYR A 72 16.95 -20.83 -2.29
C TYR A 72 16.73 -20.90 -0.78
N GLY A 73 17.51 -21.70 -0.05
CA GLY A 73 17.48 -21.73 1.41
C GLY A 73 17.85 -20.40 2.06
N GLU A 74 18.82 -19.66 1.49
CA GLU A 74 19.15 -18.31 1.95
C GLU A 74 18.02 -17.31 1.63
N GLN A 75 17.52 -17.35 0.39
CA GLN A 75 16.45 -16.46 -0.07
C GLN A 75 15.18 -16.62 0.76
N TRP A 76 14.71 -17.87 0.91
CA TRP A 76 13.53 -18.15 1.72
C TRP A 76 13.78 -18.00 3.22
N GLY A 77 15.02 -18.10 3.66
CA GLY A 77 15.41 -17.70 5.01
C GLY A 77 15.05 -16.23 5.24
N TYR A 78 15.45 -15.34 4.33
CA TYR A 78 15.12 -13.92 4.40
C TYR A 78 13.61 -13.67 4.25
N TYR A 79 12.97 -14.27 3.22
CA TYR A 79 11.54 -14.09 2.97
C TYR A 79 10.69 -14.52 4.15
N SER A 80 11.01 -15.64 4.79
CA SER A 80 10.25 -16.13 5.93
C SER A 80 10.24 -15.12 7.09
N GLN A 81 11.38 -14.52 7.43
CA GLN A 81 11.45 -13.54 8.51
C GLN A 81 10.80 -12.21 8.15
N TYR A 82 11.02 -11.74 6.92
CA TYR A 82 10.44 -10.48 6.46
C TYR A 82 8.92 -10.54 6.37
N ILE A 83 8.38 -11.63 5.83
CA ILE A 83 6.93 -11.85 5.72
C ILE A 83 6.32 -12.17 7.09
N ARG A 84 7.03 -12.89 7.98
CA ARG A 84 6.56 -13.10 9.37
C ARG A 84 6.32 -11.77 10.06
N PHE A 85 7.28 -10.84 9.95
CA PHE A 85 7.09 -9.50 10.48
C PHE A 85 5.83 -8.84 9.93
N MET A 86 5.56 -8.92 8.62
CA MET A 86 4.35 -8.30 8.05
C MET A 86 3.05 -8.94 8.55
N TRP A 87 3.06 -10.22 8.94
CA TRP A 87 1.91 -10.86 9.60
C TRP A 87 1.76 -10.45 11.06
N GLU A 88 2.86 -10.23 11.78
CA GLU A 88 2.88 -9.98 13.24
C GLU A 88 2.80 -8.50 13.61
N ALA A 89 3.30 -7.61 12.74
CA ALA A 89 3.24 -6.17 12.95
C ALA A 89 1.77 -5.76 13.17
N PRO A 90 1.46 -4.87 14.13
CA PRO A 90 0.10 -4.41 14.34
C PRO A 90 -0.41 -3.57 13.16
N THR A 91 -1.72 -3.26 13.15
CA THR A 91 -2.24 -2.29 12.19
C THR A 91 -1.74 -0.90 12.54
N GLY A 92 -1.12 -0.22 11.58
CA GLY A 92 -0.59 1.12 11.77
C GLY A 92 -1.66 2.15 12.07
N GLN A 93 -1.38 3.07 13.01
CA GLN A 93 -2.33 4.12 13.39
C GLN A 93 -2.83 4.97 12.21
N PRO A 94 -2.00 5.39 11.23
CA PRO A 94 -2.47 6.08 10.02
C PRO A 94 -3.56 5.33 9.25
N TYR A 95 -3.48 4.00 9.19
CA TYR A 95 -4.48 3.17 8.49
C TYR A 95 -5.81 3.15 9.25
N LEU A 96 -5.78 3.09 10.58
CA LEU A 96 -6.98 3.16 11.43
C LEU A 96 -7.64 4.54 11.35
N ASP A 97 -6.83 5.59 11.37
CA ASP A 97 -7.33 6.97 11.23
C ASP A 97 -7.92 7.19 9.84
N LEU A 98 -7.28 6.68 8.78
CA LEU A 98 -7.81 6.71 7.42
C LEU A 98 -9.15 5.97 7.31
N GLN A 99 -9.24 4.75 7.85
CA GLN A 99 -10.50 3.98 7.86
C GLN A 99 -11.63 4.77 8.52
N THR A 100 -11.35 5.37 9.69
CA THR A 100 -12.32 6.19 10.42
C THR A 100 -12.69 7.45 9.63
N LEU A 101 -11.70 8.09 9.00
CA LEU A 101 -11.86 9.33 8.25
C LEU A 101 -12.81 9.19 7.06
N VAL A 102 -12.93 8.00 6.46
CA VAL A 102 -13.78 7.75 5.28
C VAL A 102 -14.91 6.74 5.52
N ALA A 103 -15.18 6.39 6.78
CA ALA A 103 -16.10 5.30 7.15
C ALA A 103 -17.54 5.49 6.63
N ASP A 104 -17.97 6.74 6.43
CA ASP A 104 -19.29 7.12 5.91
C ASP A 104 -19.34 7.24 4.38
N LYS A 105 -18.27 6.88 3.67
CA LYS A 105 -18.14 7.06 2.22
C LYS A 105 -18.00 5.72 1.49
N PRO A 106 -18.53 5.60 0.27
CA PRO A 106 -18.08 4.61 -0.69
C PRO A 106 -16.59 4.81 -0.99
N VAL A 107 -15.78 3.77 -0.80
CA VAL A 107 -14.32 3.82 -0.92
C VAL A 107 -13.81 2.73 -1.84
N PHE A 108 -12.77 3.05 -2.61
CA PHE A 108 -11.92 2.06 -3.26
C PHE A 108 -10.45 2.43 -3.07
N VAL A 109 -9.61 1.44 -2.81
CA VAL A 109 -8.17 1.60 -2.58
C VAL A 109 -7.40 1.05 -3.77
N LEU A 110 -6.55 1.88 -4.37
CA LEU A 110 -5.45 1.47 -5.24
C LEU A 110 -4.15 1.65 -4.47
N THR A 111 -3.36 0.59 -4.33
CA THR A 111 -2.10 0.67 -3.58
C THR A 111 -0.93 0.00 -4.28
N THR A 112 0.25 0.58 -4.08
CA THR A 112 1.54 -0.02 -4.42
C THR A 112 2.24 -0.66 -3.22
N ASN A 113 1.63 -0.59 -2.03
CA ASN A 113 2.13 -1.26 -0.84
C ASN A 113 1.82 -2.76 -0.92
N VAL A 114 2.69 -3.54 -0.28
CA VAL A 114 2.67 -5.00 -0.31
C VAL A 114 2.67 -5.59 1.11
N ASP A 115 2.43 -4.76 2.13
CA ASP A 115 2.64 -5.03 3.55
C ASP A 115 1.37 -5.41 4.32
N GLN A 116 0.29 -5.72 3.60
CA GLN A 116 -1.02 -6.13 4.13
C GLN A 116 -1.81 -5.06 4.90
N GLN A 117 -1.27 -3.87 5.16
CA GLN A 117 -1.89 -2.91 6.09
C GLN A 117 -3.30 -2.48 5.62
N PHE A 118 -3.47 -2.24 4.32
CA PHE A 118 -4.80 -1.93 3.75
C PHE A 118 -5.81 -3.06 3.91
N PHE A 119 -5.41 -4.33 3.77
CA PHE A 119 -6.30 -5.49 3.91
C PHE A 119 -6.80 -5.69 5.34
N ARG A 120 -6.21 -5.00 6.33
CA ARG A 120 -6.64 -5.04 7.73
C ARG A 120 -7.71 -4.00 8.06
N VAL A 121 -7.89 -3.00 7.20
CA VAL A 121 -8.82 -1.88 7.43
C VAL A 121 -9.87 -1.73 6.33
N PHE A 122 -9.66 -2.30 5.13
CA PHE A 122 -10.66 -2.33 4.07
C PHE A 122 -10.93 -3.78 3.62
N PRO A 123 -12.18 -4.10 3.21
CA PRO A 123 -12.49 -5.37 2.58
C PRO A 123 -11.67 -5.60 1.30
N GLN A 124 -11.29 -6.85 1.04
CA GLN A 124 -10.50 -7.24 -0.13
C GLN A 124 -11.16 -6.81 -1.47
N GLU A 125 -12.48 -6.77 -1.50
CA GLU A 125 -13.26 -6.38 -2.68
C GLU A 125 -13.09 -4.90 -3.04
N GLN A 126 -12.66 -4.08 -2.07
CA GLN A 126 -12.42 -2.64 -2.22
C GLN A 126 -10.95 -2.30 -2.48
N ILE A 127 -10.07 -3.30 -2.62
CA ILE A 127 -8.63 -3.10 -2.76
C ILE A 127 -8.16 -3.64 -4.12
N CYS A 128 -7.36 -2.85 -4.81
CA CYS A 128 -6.48 -3.26 -5.90
C CYS A 128 -5.02 -3.10 -5.44
N ALA A 129 -4.40 -4.21 -5.07
CA ALA A 129 -2.98 -4.28 -4.73
C ALA A 129 -2.17 -4.46 -6.02
N PHE A 130 -1.90 -3.34 -6.69
CA PHE A 130 -1.41 -3.34 -8.08
C PHE A 130 -0.04 -4.01 -8.23
N GLN A 131 0.77 -3.95 -7.18
CA GLN A 131 2.13 -4.51 -7.12
C GLN A 131 2.20 -5.91 -6.48
N GLY A 132 1.05 -6.52 -6.20
CA GLY A 132 0.99 -7.76 -5.43
C GLY A 132 0.86 -7.50 -3.93
N ASP A 133 1.07 -8.54 -3.12
CA ASP A 133 1.07 -8.45 -1.66
C ASP A 133 1.83 -9.63 -1.04
N PHE A 134 2.62 -9.36 0.01
CA PHE A 134 3.43 -10.37 0.68
C PHE A 134 2.63 -11.44 1.43
N SER A 135 1.31 -11.31 1.59
CA SER A 135 0.44 -12.35 2.14
C SER A 135 0.35 -13.60 1.27
N TYR A 136 0.77 -13.50 0.01
CA TYR A 136 0.60 -14.53 -0.99
C TYR A 136 1.93 -15.01 -1.57
N CYS A 137 1.91 -16.23 -2.07
CA CYS A 137 2.98 -16.81 -2.88
C CYS A 137 2.43 -17.33 -4.20
N GLN A 138 3.29 -17.36 -5.21
CA GLN A 138 3.05 -17.95 -6.52
C GLN A 138 4.17 -18.93 -6.86
N CYS A 139 3.97 -19.73 -7.91
CA CYS A 139 5.08 -20.45 -8.53
C CYS A 139 6.08 -19.44 -9.13
N SER A 140 7.39 -19.69 -8.99
CA SER A 140 8.44 -18.83 -9.58
C SER A 140 8.39 -18.74 -11.11
N GLN A 141 7.74 -19.70 -11.76
CA GLN A 141 7.27 -19.58 -13.14
C GLN A 141 5.83 -20.04 -13.15
N PRO A 142 4.84 -19.12 -13.13
CA PRO A 142 3.42 -19.46 -13.01
C PRO A 142 2.99 -20.55 -13.99
N CYS A 143 2.92 -21.79 -13.51
CA CYS A 143 2.48 -22.93 -14.30
C CYS A 143 0.95 -23.06 -14.34
N ARG A 144 0.28 -22.31 -13.45
CA ARG A 144 -1.17 -22.16 -13.31
C ARG A 144 -1.49 -20.73 -12.88
N ASP A 145 -2.75 -20.36 -13.05
CA ASP A 145 -3.32 -19.12 -12.52
C ASP A 145 -3.70 -19.29 -11.04
N ASP A 146 -2.71 -19.55 -10.19
CA ASP A 146 -2.90 -19.81 -8.77
C ASP A 146 -1.93 -19.01 -7.89
N ILE A 147 -2.47 -18.45 -6.81
CA ILE A 147 -1.72 -17.86 -5.69
C ILE A 147 -2.19 -18.47 -4.37
N TRP A 148 -1.31 -18.60 -3.39
CA TRP A 148 -1.61 -19.21 -2.10
C TRP A 148 -1.31 -18.26 -0.94
N LYS A 149 -2.22 -18.17 0.03
CA LYS A 149 -1.94 -17.48 1.29
C LYS A 149 -0.80 -18.18 2.02
N ASN A 150 0.15 -17.42 2.53
CA ASN A 150 1.42 -17.96 3.01
C ASN A 150 1.61 -17.91 4.53
N ARG A 151 0.60 -17.50 5.31
CA ARG A 151 0.75 -17.32 6.78
C ARG A 151 1.24 -18.57 7.49
N GLU A 152 0.58 -19.71 7.29
CA GLU A 152 0.97 -20.97 7.93
C GLU A 152 2.30 -21.49 7.38
N LEU A 153 2.54 -21.33 6.08
CA LEU A 153 3.83 -21.67 5.46
C LEU A 153 4.97 -20.88 6.11
N VAL A 154 4.84 -19.56 6.22
CA VAL A 154 5.86 -18.69 6.80
C VAL A 154 6.11 -19.01 8.27
N LYS A 155 5.05 -19.30 9.03
CA LYS A 155 5.16 -19.76 10.42
C LYS A 155 5.96 -21.05 10.54
N GLU A 156 5.72 -22.02 9.64
CA GLU A 156 6.49 -23.26 9.60
C GLU A 156 7.96 -23.01 9.24
N LEU A 157 8.22 -22.26 8.16
CA LEU A 157 9.57 -21.99 7.67
C LEU A 157 10.41 -21.25 8.72
N THR A 158 9.85 -20.25 9.38
CA THR A 158 10.58 -19.52 10.42
C THR A 158 10.99 -20.39 11.60
N GLY A 159 10.25 -21.46 11.91
CA GLY A 159 10.63 -22.46 12.92
C GLY A 159 11.74 -23.43 12.48
N ARG A 160 12.06 -23.48 11.18
CA ARG A 160 13.09 -24.37 10.60
C ARG A 160 14.39 -23.64 10.25
N LEU A 161 14.50 -22.34 10.54
CA LEU A 161 15.69 -21.55 10.27
C LEU A 161 16.90 -22.04 11.08
N VAL A 162 18.04 -22.16 10.40
CA VAL A 162 19.35 -22.41 10.98
C VAL A 162 20.23 -21.20 10.68
N GLY A 163 20.36 -20.31 11.66
CA GLY A 163 20.95 -18.98 11.44
C GLY A 163 20.06 -18.16 10.50
N VAL A 164 20.59 -17.77 9.34
CA VAL A 164 19.85 -17.00 8.31
C VAL A 164 19.36 -17.86 7.15
N ARG A 165 19.49 -19.18 7.23
CA ARG A 165 19.25 -20.09 6.10
C ARG A 165 18.21 -21.14 6.47
N LEU A 166 17.39 -21.51 5.50
CA LEU A 166 16.57 -22.72 5.60
C LEU A 166 17.34 -23.93 5.08
N PRO A 167 17.12 -25.12 5.65
CA PRO A 167 17.48 -26.38 5.01
C PRO A 167 16.83 -26.46 3.62
N GLU A 168 17.56 -26.98 2.63
CA GLU A 168 17.10 -26.99 1.22
C GLU A 168 15.83 -27.83 1.04
N GLU A 169 15.63 -28.86 1.86
CA GLU A 169 14.40 -29.66 1.91
C GLU A 169 13.18 -28.90 2.45
N ALA A 170 13.39 -27.78 3.15
CA ALA A 170 12.33 -26.91 3.65
C ALA A 170 11.95 -25.81 2.66
N VAL A 171 12.71 -25.61 1.57
CA VAL A 171 12.39 -24.60 0.55
C VAL A 171 11.02 -24.91 -0.06
N PRO A 172 10.06 -23.97 -0.03
CA PRO A 172 8.70 -24.23 -0.50
C PRO A 172 8.68 -24.39 -2.02
N ARG A 173 7.92 -25.39 -2.48
CA ARG A 173 7.80 -25.73 -3.91
C ARG A 173 6.35 -25.79 -4.34
N CYS A 174 6.11 -25.42 -5.60
CA CYS A 174 4.85 -25.55 -6.28
C CYS A 174 4.45 -27.03 -6.31
N PRO A 175 3.24 -27.38 -5.83
CA PRO A 175 2.79 -28.77 -5.78
C PRO A 175 2.61 -29.38 -7.19
N ASP A 176 2.39 -28.55 -8.21
CA ASP A 176 2.12 -29.01 -9.57
C ASP A 176 3.37 -29.27 -10.41
N CYS A 177 4.42 -28.45 -10.25
CA CYS A 177 5.60 -28.52 -11.12
C CYS A 177 6.94 -28.60 -10.37
N GLY A 178 6.95 -28.56 -9.04
CA GLY A 178 8.16 -28.71 -8.21
C GLY A 178 9.12 -27.52 -8.21
N ARG A 179 8.85 -26.47 -9.00
CA ARG A 179 9.60 -25.20 -8.94
C ARG A 179 9.41 -24.51 -7.60
N VAL A 180 10.37 -23.69 -7.20
CA VAL A 180 10.31 -22.96 -5.92
C VAL A 180 9.15 -21.95 -5.94
N LEU A 181 8.48 -21.76 -4.80
CA LEU A 181 7.52 -20.68 -4.66
C LEU A 181 8.25 -19.34 -4.49
N VAL A 182 7.62 -18.25 -4.85
CA VAL A 182 8.10 -16.88 -4.56
C VAL A 182 6.95 -16.05 -4.00
N PRO A 183 7.21 -14.99 -3.21
CA PRO A 183 6.17 -14.04 -2.82
C PRO A 183 5.48 -13.46 -4.05
N TRP A 184 4.17 -13.27 -3.99
CA TRP A 184 3.39 -12.66 -5.07
C TRP A 184 3.54 -11.14 -5.02
N VAL A 185 4.72 -10.66 -5.41
CA VAL A 185 5.12 -9.25 -5.47
C VAL A 185 5.75 -9.01 -6.84
N ARG A 186 5.51 -7.83 -7.43
CA ARG A 186 5.86 -7.59 -8.83
C ARG A 186 7.36 -7.74 -9.11
N ASP A 187 7.66 -8.67 -10.01
CA ASP A 187 8.91 -8.90 -10.72
C ASP A 187 8.62 -9.39 -12.15
N ASP A 188 9.62 -9.88 -12.88
CA ASP A 188 9.48 -10.38 -14.26
C ASP A 188 8.56 -11.62 -14.39
N THR A 189 8.25 -12.27 -13.28
CA THR A 189 7.44 -13.50 -13.21
C THR A 189 6.09 -13.27 -12.55
N PHE A 190 5.76 -12.03 -12.18
CA PHE A 190 4.55 -11.67 -11.46
C PHE A 190 3.28 -12.14 -12.18
N LEU A 191 2.48 -12.94 -11.47
CA LEU A 191 1.25 -13.49 -12.01
C LEU A 191 0.13 -12.43 -11.96
N GLU A 192 -0.18 -11.83 -13.11
CA GLU A 192 -1.38 -11.00 -13.34
C GLU A 192 -2.62 -11.85 -13.66
N GLY A 193 -2.84 -12.84 -12.80
CA GLY A 193 -3.89 -13.85 -12.89
C GLY A 193 -5.31 -13.34 -12.62
N THR A 194 -6.28 -14.25 -12.57
CA THR A 194 -7.70 -13.92 -12.35
C THR A 194 -7.90 -13.05 -11.10
N PHE A 195 -7.21 -13.36 -10.00
CA PHE A 195 -7.29 -12.59 -8.75
C PHE A 195 -6.89 -11.11 -8.94
N TRP A 196 -5.80 -10.87 -9.67
CA TRP A 196 -5.30 -9.52 -9.94
C TRP A 196 -6.22 -8.77 -10.90
N GLN A 197 -6.58 -9.40 -12.02
CA GLN A 197 -7.45 -8.83 -13.04
C GLN A 197 -8.82 -8.46 -12.46
N ASP A 198 -9.39 -9.31 -11.61
CA ASP A 198 -10.65 -9.01 -10.94
C ASP A 198 -10.55 -7.80 -10.01
N SER A 199 -9.43 -7.65 -9.29
CA SER A 199 -9.19 -6.46 -8.46
C SER A 199 -9.13 -5.18 -9.29
N LEU A 200 -8.45 -5.22 -10.43
CA LEU A 200 -8.34 -4.11 -11.36
C LEU A 200 -9.69 -3.79 -12.03
N HIS A 201 -10.46 -4.81 -12.40
CA HIS A 201 -11.82 -4.65 -12.92
C HIS A 201 -12.76 -3.99 -11.89
N ARG A 202 -12.65 -4.36 -10.61
CA ARG A 202 -13.43 -3.70 -9.54
C ARG A 202 -13.04 -2.24 -9.39
N TYR A 203 -11.75 -1.92 -9.44
CA TYR A 203 -11.25 -0.54 -9.43
C TYR A 203 -11.81 0.28 -10.60
N HIS A 204 -11.66 -0.22 -11.83
CA HIS A 204 -12.18 0.46 -13.03
C HIS A 204 -13.70 0.63 -12.99
N ARG A 205 -14.43 -0.38 -12.49
CA ARG A 205 -15.89 -0.29 -12.33
C ARG A 205 -16.28 0.80 -11.32
N PHE A 206 -15.54 0.90 -10.21
CA PHE A 206 -15.77 1.95 -9.21
C PHE A 206 -15.55 3.34 -9.81
N LEU A 207 -14.43 3.54 -10.51
CA LEU A 207 -14.15 4.81 -11.20
C LEU A 207 -15.22 5.15 -12.23
N ARG A 208 -15.56 4.21 -13.12
CA ARG A 208 -16.57 4.43 -14.16
C ARG A 208 -17.90 4.86 -13.56
N ARG A 209 -18.36 4.16 -12.52
CA ARG A 209 -19.63 4.48 -11.84
C ARG A 209 -19.67 5.92 -11.35
N TRP A 210 -18.63 6.37 -10.64
CA TRP A 210 -18.64 7.66 -9.94
C TRP A 210 -18.14 8.83 -10.77
N ILE A 211 -17.23 8.59 -11.71
CA ILE A 211 -16.66 9.65 -12.55
C ILE A 211 -17.47 9.84 -13.83
N MET A 212 -17.94 8.76 -14.46
CA MET A 212 -18.60 8.82 -15.78
C MET A 212 -20.11 8.69 -15.70
N ASP A 213 -20.61 7.62 -15.06
CA ASP A 213 -22.05 7.30 -15.06
C ASP A 213 -22.85 8.24 -14.14
N GLN A 214 -22.20 8.85 -13.15
CA GLN A 214 -22.79 9.79 -12.19
C GLN A 214 -22.01 11.12 -12.17
N SER A 215 -21.91 11.78 -13.32
CA SER A 215 -21.09 12.98 -13.50
C SER A 215 -21.50 14.19 -12.64
N ASP A 216 -22.70 14.18 -12.05
CA ASP A 216 -23.17 15.16 -11.07
C ASP A 216 -22.58 14.95 -9.66
N LYS A 217 -21.99 13.78 -9.40
CA LYS A 217 -21.42 13.39 -8.10
C LYS A 217 -19.97 13.81 -7.98
N LYS A 218 -19.58 14.22 -6.77
CA LYS A 218 -18.23 14.66 -6.44
C LYS A 218 -17.36 13.48 -6.06
N VAL A 219 -16.21 13.34 -6.72
CA VAL A 219 -15.22 12.29 -6.43
C VAL A 219 -13.95 12.91 -5.89
N LEU A 220 -13.47 12.40 -4.76
CA LEU A 220 -12.17 12.76 -4.20
C LEU A 220 -11.15 11.66 -4.50
N LEU A 221 -10.06 12.02 -5.19
CA LEU A 221 -8.87 11.18 -5.30
C LEU A 221 -7.90 11.59 -4.20
N LEU A 222 -7.68 10.71 -3.22
CA LEU A 222 -6.85 10.95 -2.05
C LEU A 222 -5.54 10.17 -2.15
N GLU A 223 -4.47 10.85 -2.54
CA GLU A 223 -3.11 10.30 -2.61
C GLU A 223 -2.41 10.42 -1.25
N LEU A 224 -1.91 9.30 -0.71
CA LEU A 224 -1.30 9.21 0.61
C LEU A 224 0.09 8.57 0.51
N GLY A 225 1.15 9.36 0.72
CA GLY A 225 2.52 8.85 0.83
C GLY A 225 3.04 8.16 -0.43
N VAL A 226 2.57 8.56 -1.61
CA VAL A 226 3.04 8.02 -2.90
C VAL A 226 4.32 8.73 -3.31
N GLY A 227 5.42 7.99 -3.34
CA GLY A 227 6.71 8.46 -3.82
C GLY A 227 6.86 8.40 -5.34
N GLU A 228 8.06 8.71 -5.82
CA GLU A 228 8.38 8.88 -7.24
C GLU A 228 8.92 7.62 -7.95
N MET A 229 8.94 6.46 -7.28
CA MET A 229 9.45 5.23 -7.89
C MET A 229 8.52 4.65 -8.96
N THR A 230 7.20 4.71 -8.74
CA THR A 230 6.19 4.16 -9.65
C THR A 230 5.01 5.13 -9.85
N PRO A 231 5.29 6.38 -10.30
CA PRO A 231 4.26 7.43 -10.38
C PRO A 231 3.18 7.12 -11.42
N SER A 232 3.45 6.23 -12.38
CA SER A 232 2.51 5.79 -13.42
C SER A 232 1.33 4.96 -12.89
N ILE A 233 1.38 4.47 -11.65
CA ILE A 233 0.30 3.62 -11.09
C ILE A 233 -0.77 4.47 -10.41
N ILE A 234 -0.37 5.46 -9.61
CA ILE A 234 -1.31 6.26 -8.79
C ILE A 234 -1.25 7.73 -9.20
N LYS A 235 -0.10 8.38 -9.04
CA LYS A 235 0.05 9.84 -9.15
C LYS A 235 -0.38 10.37 -10.53
N LEU A 236 0.22 9.84 -11.60
CA LEU A 236 -0.06 10.31 -12.96
C LEU A 236 -1.50 9.98 -13.40
N PRO A 237 -2.03 8.75 -13.17
CA PRO A 237 -3.44 8.47 -13.46
C PRO A 237 -4.41 9.35 -12.66
N PHE A 238 -4.12 9.65 -11.39
CA PHE A 238 -4.97 10.53 -10.60
C PHE A 238 -5.00 11.95 -11.17
N TRP A 239 -3.84 12.48 -11.59
CA TRP A 239 -3.77 13.77 -12.27
C TRP A 239 -4.55 13.78 -13.58
N GLU A 240 -4.41 12.73 -14.39
CA GLU A 240 -5.14 12.59 -15.65
C GLU A 240 -6.67 12.53 -15.43
N LEU A 241 -7.12 11.74 -14.45
CA LEU A 241 -8.53 11.65 -14.08
C LEU A 241 -9.07 13.00 -13.60
N THR A 242 -8.33 13.71 -12.76
CA THR A 242 -8.72 15.05 -12.33
C THR A 242 -8.76 16.03 -13.50
N ALA A 243 -7.72 16.07 -14.34
CA ALA A 243 -7.65 16.99 -15.48
C ALA A 243 -8.82 16.82 -16.45
N LYS A 244 -9.23 15.58 -16.72
CA LYS A 244 -10.28 15.26 -17.71
C LYS A 244 -11.71 15.40 -17.20
N ASN A 245 -11.95 15.29 -15.89
CA ASN A 245 -13.31 15.18 -15.34
C ASN A 245 -13.57 16.27 -14.30
N GLU A 246 -14.48 17.20 -14.57
CA GLU A 246 -14.72 18.40 -13.75
C GLU A 246 -15.22 18.11 -12.32
N ASN A 247 -15.92 16.98 -12.15
CA ASN A 247 -16.46 16.52 -10.87
C ASN A 247 -15.43 15.84 -9.94
N VAL A 248 -14.19 15.71 -10.41
CA VAL A 248 -13.09 15.09 -9.66
C VAL A 248 -12.21 16.17 -9.02
N PHE A 249 -11.85 15.96 -7.75
CA PHE A 249 -10.88 16.75 -7.01
C PHE A 249 -9.73 15.85 -6.53
N TYR A 250 -8.50 16.34 -6.62
CA TYR A 250 -7.30 15.61 -6.19
C TYR A 250 -6.73 16.21 -4.90
N ALA A 251 -6.45 15.37 -3.91
CA ALA A 251 -5.75 15.77 -2.70
C ALA A 251 -4.55 14.86 -2.49
N CYS A 252 -3.39 15.44 -2.21
CA CYS A 252 -2.16 14.71 -1.91
C CYS A 252 -1.62 15.10 -0.55
N LEU A 253 -1.34 14.08 0.25
CA LEU A 253 -0.72 14.18 1.56
C LEU A 253 0.62 13.45 1.51
N ASN A 254 1.70 14.19 1.73
CA ASN A 254 3.03 13.61 1.70
C ASN A 254 3.99 14.41 2.61
N ARG A 255 5.06 13.76 3.07
CA ARG A 255 6.05 14.37 3.96
C ARG A 255 6.96 15.34 3.21
N GLU A 256 7.37 14.94 2.01
CA GLU A 256 8.19 15.77 1.14
C GLU A 256 7.35 16.91 0.56
N ALA A 257 7.97 17.97 0.05
CA ALA A 257 7.22 18.98 -0.69
C ALA A 257 6.99 18.47 -2.12
N SER A 258 5.79 18.70 -2.65
CA SER A 258 5.49 18.44 -4.05
C SER A 258 4.81 19.68 -4.66
N HIS A 259 4.84 19.75 -5.97
CA HIS A 259 4.24 20.85 -6.70
C HIS A 259 2.74 20.60 -6.89
N ARG A 260 1.94 21.64 -6.70
CA ARG A 260 0.54 21.64 -7.13
C ARG A 260 0.52 21.68 -8.66
N PRO A 261 0.02 20.66 -9.36
CA PRO A 261 0.11 20.64 -10.81
C PRO A 261 -0.86 21.68 -11.40
N GLU A 262 -0.32 22.70 -12.08
CA GLU A 262 -1.10 23.82 -12.62
C GLU A 262 -2.18 23.36 -13.61
N HIS A 263 -1.91 22.28 -14.35
CA HIS A 263 -2.84 21.70 -15.32
C HIS A 263 -4.14 21.16 -14.68
N LEU A 264 -4.20 21.03 -13.35
CA LEU A 264 -5.42 20.67 -12.62
C LEU A 264 -6.34 21.87 -12.34
N ARG A 265 -5.96 23.09 -12.76
CA ARG A 265 -6.81 24.30 -12.76
C ARG A 265 -7.48 24.59 -11.42
N GLY A 266 -6.73 24.44 -10.32
CA GLY A 266 -7.21 24.69 -8.96
C GLY A 266 -8.06 23.57 -8.34
N ARG A 267 -8.23 22.43 -9.02
CA ARG A 267 -8.92 21.24 -8.48
C ARG A 267 -7.97 20.27 -7.78
N SER A 268 -6.95 20.84 -7.14
CA SER A 268 -5.93 20.10 -6.41
C SER A 268 -5.59 20.76 -5.08
N LEU A 269 -5.35 19.92 -4.08
CA LEU A 269 -4.86 20.34 -2.77
C LEU A 269 -3.62 19.53 -2.40
N TYR A 270 -2.64 20.22 -1.83
CA TYR A 270 -1.42 19.59 -1.31
C TYR A 270 -1.26 19.93 0.16
N LEU A 271 -1.09 18.90 0.98
CA LEU A 271 -0.80 18.98 2.41
C LEU A 271 0.55 18.34 2.68
N GLN A 272 1.53 19.18 2.99
CA GLN A 272 2.83 18.73 3.44
C GLN A 272 2.79 18.45 4.95
N GLY A 273 3.17 17.25 5.37
CA GLY A 273 3.25 16.92 6.78
C GLY A 273 3.50 15.44 7.05
N ASP A 274 3.67 15.13 8.33
CA ASP A 274 3.65 13.75 8.79
C ASP A 274 2.23 13.17 8.64
N LEU A 275 2.10 11.96 8.07
CA LEU A 275 0.79 11.37 7.79
C LEU A 275 0.05 10.94 9.06
N VAL A 276 0.75 10.56 10.15
CA VAL A 276 0.12 10.27 11.44
C VAL A 276 -0.56 11.53 11.95
N GLU A 277 0.20 12.63 12.02
CA GLU A 277 -0.32 13.91 12.52
C GLU A 277 -1.43 14.47 11.63
N THR A 278 -1.24 14.41 10.30
CA THR A 278 -2.18 14.97 9.33
C THR A 278 -3.51 14.22 9.32
N LEU A 279 -3.49 12.88 9.33
CA LEU A 279 -4.73 12.07 9.36
C LEU A 279 -5.46 12.19 10.70
N ALA A 280 -4.72 12.24 11.82
CA ALA A 280 -5.30 12.48 13.13
C ALA A 280 -5.99 13.85 13.20
N ALA A 281 -5.35 14.91 12.67
CA ALA A 281 -5.94 16.25 12.61
C ALA A 281 -7.19 16.30 11.71
N LEU A 282 -7.14 15.69 10.52
CA LEU A 282 -8.31 15.62 9.62
C LEU A 282 -9.51 14.92 10.28
N ARG A 283 -9.26 13.86 11.06
CA ARG A 283 -10.32 13.16 11.80
C ARG A 283 -10.97 14.06 12.86
N GLN A 284 -10.17 14.88 13.55
CA GLN A 284 -10.69 15.85 14.53
C GLN A 284 -11.54 16.93 13.82
N GLU A 285 -11.04 17.51 12.73
CA GLU A 285 -11.78 18.50 11.94
C GLU A 285 -13.11 17.93 11.40
N ARG A 286 -13.11 16.69 10.88
CA ARG A 286 -14.35 16.02 10.43
C ARG A 286 -15.35 15.81 11.56
N SER A 287 -14.87 15.43 12.75
CA SER A 287 -15.73 15.23 13.93
C SER A 287 -16.38 16.54 14.38
N ILE A 288 -15.62 17.64 14.37
CA ILE A 288 -16.12 18.97 14.71
C ILE A 288 -17.18 19.40 13.68
N ALA A 289 -16.90 19.25 12.39
CA ALA A 289 -17.82 19.61 11.31
C ALA A 289 -19.12 18.78 11.34
N ALA A 290 -19.07 17.54 11.82
CA ALA A 290 -20.24 16.68 11.99
C ALA A 290 -21.12 17.09 13.19
N ASN A 291 -20.52 17.60 14.28
CA ASN A 291 -21.24 18.01 15.49
C ASN A 291 -21.88 19.40 15.39
N ILE A 292 -21.49 20.21 14.40
CA ILE A 292 -22.02 21.56 14.17
C ILE A 292 -23.26 21.54 13.24
N LYS A 293 -23.49 20.43 12.52
CA LYS A 293 -24.65 20.23 11.63
C LYS A 293 -25.79 19.52 12.34
#